data_AF-A0A7Y0R2M4-F1
#
_entry.id   AF-A0A7Y0R2M4-F1
#
_cell.length_a   1.000
_cell.length_b   1.000
_cell.length_c   1.000
_cell.angle_alpha   90.00
_cell.angle_beta   90.00
_cell.angle_gamma   90.00
#
_symmetry.space_group_name_H-M   'P 1'
#
loop_
_entity.id
_entity.type
_entity.pdbx_description
1 polymer ?
#
loop_
_entity_poly.entity_id
_entity_poly.type
_entity_poly.pdbx_seq_one_letter_code
_entity_poly.pdbx_strand_id
1 'polypeptide(L)'
;AGKVVPAMALFYVLACLSVIIMNADQLLNAVELVLVSAFTSTAATGGFLGASIMLAIQSGIARGVFSNESGLGSAPMAAAAAKTDSCVKQGLISMTGTFFDTIIICTMTGLALILTGAWQSDLSGAAMTTHAFAVGLNAETFGP
;
A
#
# COMPACT_ATOMS: atom_id res chain seq x y z
N ALA A 1 -18.62 -10.84 9.23
CA ALA A 1 -17.70 -9.75 8.82
C ALA A 1 -17.13 -8.96 9.99
N GLY A 2 -17.95 -8.43 10.92
CA GLY A 2 -17.52 -7.44 11.94
C GLY A 2 -16.39 -7.82 12.92
N LYS A 3 -15.98 -9.09 13.01
CA LYS A 3 -14.81 -9.53 13.80
C LYS A 3 -13.63 -10.00 12.96
N VAL A 4 -13.88 -10.41 11.72
CA VAL A 4 -12.88 -10.98 10.83
C VAL A 4 -12.02 -9.88 10.22
N VAL A 5 -12.67 -8.81 9.73
CA VAL A 5 -11.98 -7.68 9.09
C VAL A 5 -11.02 -6.99 10.07
N PRO A 6 -11.41 -6.65 11.32
CA PRO A 6 -10.48 -6.04 12.27
C PRO A 6 -9.33 -6.97 12.67
N ALA A 7 -9.58 -8.27 12.83
CA ALA A 7 -8.53 -9.23 13.15
C ALA A 7 -7.51 -9.35 12.00
N MET A 8 -7.99 -9.51 10.76
CA MET A 8 -7.13 -9.56 9.57
C MET A 8 -6.28 -8.30 9.44
N ALA A 9 -6.89 -7.13 9.55
CA ALA A 9 -6.18 -5.86 9.46
C ALA A 9 -5.11 -5.75 10.55
N LEU A 10 -5.45 -6.10 11.81
CA LEU A 10 -4.51 -6.05 12.93
C LEU A 10 -3.28 -6.95 12.68
N PHE A 11 -3.49 -8.22 12.32
CA PHE A 11 -2.38 -9.14 12.04
C PHE A 11 -1.51 -8.65 10.88
N TYR A 12 -2.13 -8.13 9.83
CA TYR A 12 -1.40 -7.61 8.68
C TYR A 12 -0.57 -6.37 9.02
N VAL A 13 -1.17 -5.41 9.73
CA VAL A 13 -0.48 -4.21 10.21
C VAL A 13 0.70 -4.57 11.12
N LEU A 14 0.53 -5.54 12.02
CA LEU A 14 1.61 -6.02 12.89
C LEU A 14 2.75 -6.65 12.08
N ALA A 15 2.44 -7.48 11.09
CA ALA A 15 3.45 -8.10 10.22
C ALA A 15 4.23 -7.06 9.40
N CYS A 16 3.55 -6.04 8.87
CA CYS A 16 4.23 -4.93 8.18
C CYS A 16 5.10 -4.13 9.15
N LEU A 17 4.58 -3.80 10.33
CA LEU A 17 5.30 -3.06 11.35
C LEU A 17 6.58 -3.77 11.79
N SER A 18 6.54 -5.10 11.98
CA SER A 18 7.74 -5.85 12.32
C SER A 18 8.80 -5.74 11.22
N VAL A 19 8.44 -5.92 9.95
CA VAL A 19 9.38 -5.76 8.83
C VAL A 19 9.98 -4.35 8.79
N ILE A 20 9.14 -3.33 9.01
CA ILE A 20 9.56 -1.93 9.01
C ILE A 20 10.51 -1.63 10.16
N ILE A 21 10.20 -2.08 11.38
CA ILE A 21 11.04 -1.87 12.57
C ILE A 21 12.39 -2.57 12.42
N MET A 22 12.40 -3.77 11.85
CA MET A 22 13.63 -4.53 11.60
C MET A 22 14.53 -3.88 10.54
N ASN A 23 13.96 -3.01 9.68
CA ASN A 23 14.68 -2.28 8.66
C ASN A 23 14.61 -0.75 8.89
N ALA A 24 14.48 -0.31 10.14
CA ALA A 24 14.25 1.09 10.49
C ALA A 24 15.35 2.03 9.98
N ASP A 25 16.61 1.56 9.95
CA ASP A 25 17.75 2.33 9.44
C ASP A 25 17.62 2.69 7.95
N GLN A 26 16.87 1.89 7.19
CA GLN A 26 16.65 2.10 5.76
C GLN A 26 15.33 2.79 5.45
N LEU A 27 14.50 3.07 6.46
CA LEU A 27 13.18 3.69 6.30
C LEU A 27 13.28 5.04 5.56
N LEU A 28 14.22 5.88 5.97
CA LEU A 28 14.38 7.21 5.36
C LEU A 28 14.77 7.09 3.88
N ASN A 29 15.69 6.17 3.56
CA ASN A 29 16.11 5.89 2.19
C ASN A 29 14.95 5.35 1.34
N ALA A 30 14.09 4.49 1.92
CA ALA A 30 12.92 3.96 1.21
C ALA A 30 11.91 5.07 0.87
N VAL A 31 11.66 5.99 1.80
CA VAL A 31 10.77 7.14 1.55
C VAL A 31 11.38 8.09 0.51
N GLU A 32 12.67 8.39 0.63
CA GLU A 32 13.39 9.20 -0.36
C GLU A 32 13.32 8.56 -1.75
N LEU A 33 13.55 7.25 -1.85
CA LEU A 33 13.46 6.51 -3.11
C LEU A 33 12.08 6.65 -3.76
N VAL A 34 11.00 6.55 -2.98
CA VAL A 34 9.63 6.73 -3.49
C VAL A 34 9.43 8.15 -4.02
N LEU A 35 9.83 9.17 -3.25
CA LEU A 35 9.66 10.57 -3.65
C LEU A 35 10.50 10.92 -4.88
N VAL A 36 11.77 10.53 -4.89
CA VAL A 36 12.67 10.76 -6.03
C VAL A 36 12.14 10.03 -7.26
N SER A 37 11.79 8.75 -7.15
CA SER A 37 11.30 7.98 -8.29
C SER A 37 9.96 8.50 -8.84
N ALA A 38 9.10 9.04 -7.97
CA ALA A 38 7.82 9.61 -8.37
C ALA A 38 7.93 11.00 -9.01
N PHE A 39 8.89 11.83 -8.58
CA PHE A 39 9.00 13.24 -8.98
C PHE A 39 10.28 13.61 -9.75
N THR A 40 11.08 12.63 -10.16
CA THR A 40 12.32 12.86 -10.89
C THR A 40 12.06 13.68 -12.17
N SER A 41 12.63 14.89 -12.19
CA SER A 41 12.36 15.92 -13.21
C SER A 41 13.17 15.74 -14.49
N THR A 42 14.13 14.79 -14.55
CA THR A 42 14.85 14.44 -15.79
C THR A 42 13.94 13.82 -16.85
N ALA A 43 12.68 13.53 -16.52
CA ALA A 43 11.62 13.19 -17.46
C ALA A 43 11.24 14.33 -18.44
N ALA A 44 11.50 15.59 -18.10
CA ALA A 44 11.13 16.72 -18.97
C ALA A 44 12.01 16.84 -20.24
N THR A 45 13.17 16.19 -20.27
CA THR A 45 14.15 16.29 -21.38
C THR A 45 14.46 14.96 -22.08
N GLY A 46 14.04 13.80 -21.55
CA GLY A 46 14.36 12.48 -22.12
C GLY A 46 13.12 11.60 -22.32
N GLY A 47 12.81 11.25 -23.57
CA GLY A 47 11.61 10.49 -23.93
C GLY A 47 11.44 9.12 -23.24
N PHE A 48 12.54 8.42 -22.93
CA PHE A 48 12.49 7.12 -22.24
C PHE A 48 12.23 7.26 -20.73
N LEU A 49 12.86 8.22 -20.06
CA LEU A 49 12.67 8.47 -18.63
C LEU A 49 11.28 9.07 -18.34
N GLY A 50 10.77 9.93 -19.23
CA GLY A 50 9.40 10.45 -19.14
C GLY A 50 8.33 9.37 -19.28
N ALA A 51 8.53 8.41 -20.19
CA ALA A 51 7.63 7.27 -20.36
C ALA A 51 7.55 6.39 -19.10
N SER A 52 8.68 6.16 -18.40
CA SER A 52 8.67 5.39 -17.15
C SER A 52 7.88 6.05 -16.02
N ILE A 53 7.94 7.38 -15.88
CA ILE A 53 7.16 8.09 -14.86
C ILE A 53 5.68 8.06 -15.21
N MET A 54 5.32 8.32 -16.46
CA MET A 54 3.92 8.20 -16.91
C MET A 54 3.36 6.80 -16.64
N LEU A 55 4.15 5.75 -16.91
CA LEU A 55 3.75 4.37 -16.62
C LEU A 55 3.61 4.11 -15.11
N ALA A 56 4.52 4.63 -14.29
CA ALA A 56 4.46 4.52 -12.84
C ALA A 56 3.21 5.22 -12.27
N ILE A 57 2.92 6.44 -12.72
CA ILE A 57 1.72 7.19 -12.32
C ILE A 57 0.47 6.45 -12.80
N GLN A 58 0.40 6.03 -14.07
CA GLN A 58 -0.77 5.34 -14.61
C GLN A 58 -1.03 4.03 -13.88
N SER A 59 0.00 3.21 -13.65
CA SER A 59 -0.12 1.94 -12.95
C SER A 59 -0.46 2.12 -11.47
N GLY A 60 0.09 3.16 -10.82
CA GLY A 60 -0.21 3.54 -9.45
C GLY A 60 -1.66 4.00 -9.29
N ILE A 61 -2.14 4.90 -10.16
CA ILE A 61 -3.53 5.38 -10.16
C ILE A 61 -4.47 4.21 -10.44
N ALA A 62 -4.21 3.41 -11.47
CA ALA A 62 -5.05 2.27 -11.82
C ALA A 62 -5.18 1.30 -10.64
N ARG A 63 -4.06 0.84 -10.07
CA ARG A 63 -4.09 -0.09 -8.92
C ARG A 63 -4.70 0.54 -7.67
N GLY A 64 -4.44 1.82 -7.42
CA GLY A 64 -5.00 2.54 -6.27
C GLY A 64 -6.53 2.65 -6.34
N VAL A 65 -7.06 3.04 -7.50
CA VAL A 65 -8.51 3.10 -7.75
C VAL A 65 -9.17 1.72 -7.63
N PHE A 66 -8.49 0.65 -8.06
CA PHE A 66 -9.00 -0.71 -7.87
C PHE A 66 -8.96 -1.17 -6.40
N SER A 67 -7.95 -0.78 -5.62
CA SER A 67 -7.81 -1.19 -4.21
C SER A 67 -8.91 -0.59 -3.34
N ASN A 68 -9.10 0.73 -3.45
CA ASN A 68 -9.99 1.48 -2.57
C ASN A 68 -11.38 1.74 -3.19
N GLU A 69 -11.63 1.19 -4.38
CA GLU A 69 -12.88 1.31 -5.14
C GLU A 69 -13.31 2.76 -5.44
N SER A 70 -12.37 3.71 -5.45
CA SER A 70 -12.68 5.13 -5.64
C SER A 70 -13.24 5.41 -7.03
N GLY A 71 -14.45 5.95 -7.10
CA GLY A 71 -15.10 6.28 -8.37
C GLY A 71 -15.73 5.08 -9.11
N LEU A 72 -15.67 3.86 -8.54
CA LEU A 72 -16.35 2.68 -9.11
C LEU A 72 -17.82 2.55 -8.69
N GLY A 73 -18.24 3.24 -7.62
CA GLY A 73 -19.63 3.25 -7.17
C GLY A 73 -20.09 1.99 -6.40
N SER A 74 -19.19 1.05 -6.11
CA SER A 74 -19.48 -0.15 -5.30
C SER A 74 -19.52 0.15 -3.79
N ALA A 75 -18.58 0.94 -3.26
CA ALA A 75 -18.55 1.37 -1.85
C ALA A 75 -19.88 1.96 -1.32
N PRO A 76 -20.60 2.85 -2.05
CA PRO A 76 -21.90 3.35 -1.58
C PRO A 76 -22.99 2.29 -1.54
N MET A 77 -22.89 1.16 -2.26
CA MET A 77 -23.84 0.05 -2.14
C MET A 77 -23.79 -0.57 -0.73
N ALA A 78 -22.59 -0.73 -0.17
CA ALA A 78 -22.40 -1.19 1.20
C ALA A 78 -22.86 -0.13 2.22
N ALA A 79 -22.56 1.15 1.97
CA ALA A 79 -23.01 2.25 2.82
C ALA A 79 -24.54 2.39 2.86
N ALA A 80 -25.23 2.11 1.74
CA ALA A 80 -26.70 2.14 1.66
C ALA A 80 -27.38 1.05 2.51
N ALA A 81 -26.71 -0.06 2.78
CA ALA A 81 -27.20 -1.12 3.66
C ALA A 81 -27.00 -0.81 5.16
N ALA A 82 -26.25 0.25 5.49
CA ALA A 82 -25.97 0.62 6.87
C ALA A 82 -27.20 1.23 7.55
N LYS A 83 -27.50 0.78 8.78
CA LYS A 83 -28.51 1.42 9.62
C LYS A 83 -27.97 2.74 10.16
N THR A 84 -28.34 3.84 9.52
CA THR A 84 -27.96 5.20 9.90
C THR A 84 -29.17 6.12 9.91
N ASP A 85 -29.09 7.13 10.76
CA ASP A 85 -30.01 8.27 10.85
C ASP A 85 -29.52 9.48 10.03
N SER A 86 -28.27 9.48 9.56
CA SER A 86 -27.67 10.57 8.81
C SER A 86 -26.81 10.07 7.64
N CYS A 87 -27.10 10.62 6.45
CA CYS A 87 -26.30 10.38 5.24
C CYS A 87 -24.89 10.99 5.35
N VAL A 88 -24.76 12.15 6.00
CA VAL A 88 -23.47 12.82 6.22
C VAL A 88 -22.59 11.95 7.12
N LYS A 89 -23.15 11.40 8.20
CA LYS A 89 -22.41 10.52 9.11
C LYS A 89 -21.94 9.24 8.41
N GLN A 90 -22.79 8.59 7.59
CA GLN A 90 -22.34 7.43 6.82
C GLN A 90 -21.35 7.79 5.72
N GLY A 91 -21.46 8.95 5.09
CA GLY A 91 -20.45 9.43 4.16
C GLY A 91 -19.08 9.55 4.81
N LEU A 92 -19.01 10.17 5.99
CA LEU A 92 -17.78 10.28 6.76
C LEU A 92 -17.21 8.92 7.16
N ILE A 93 -18.06 7.98 7.61
CA ILE A 93 -17.64 6.62 7.94
C ILE A 93 -17.12 5.89 6.69
N SER A 94 -17.83 6.00 5.57
CA SER A 94 -17.44 5.35 4.30
C SER A 94 -16.11 5.87 3.78
N MET A 95 -15.82 7.17 3.95
CA MET A 95 -14.53 7.76 3.57
C MET A 95 -13.35 7.22 4.40
N THR A 96 -13.58 6.71 5.62
CA THR A 96 -12.49 6.10 6.39
C THR A 96 -11.95 4.83 5.74
N GLY A 97 -12.74 4.16 4.90
CA GLY A 97 -12.32 2.96 4.18
C GLY A 97 -11.11 3.22 3.29
N THR A 98 -11.12 4.30 2.50
CA THR A 98 -10.00 4.64 1.61
C THR A 98 -8.75 5.06 2.39
N PHE A 99 -8.92 5.70 3.55
CA PHE A 99 -7.82 6.03 4.45
C PHE A 99 -7.13 4.77 5.00
N PHE A 100 -7.90 3.82 5.55
CA PHE A 100 -7.32 2.58 6.08
C PHE A 100 -6.71 1.70 4.98
N ASP A 101 -7.39 1.57 3.85
CA ASP A 101 -6.90 0.75 2.73
C ASP A 101 -5.63 1.34 2.12
N THR A 102 -5.69 2.57 1.61
CA THR A 102 -4.60 3.12 0.80
C THR A 102 -3.50 3.76 1.63
N ILE A 103 -3.85 4.60 2.61
CA ILE A 103 -2.87 5.41 3.35
C ILE A 103 -2.16 4.58 4.42
N ILE A 104 -2.86 3.63 5.04
CA ILE A 104 -2.28 2.77 6.07
C ILE A 104 -1.80 1.47 5.44
N ILE A 105 -2.71 0.61 4.97
CA ILE A 105 -2.37 -0.76 4.59
C ILE A 105 -1.48 -0.78 3.35
N CYS A 106 -1.89 -0.19 2.23
CA CYS A 106 -1.10 -0.21 0.99
C CYS A 106 0.25 0.49 1.14
N THR A 107 0.32 1.62 1.86
CA THR A 107 1.61 2.29 2.13
C THR A 107 2.55 1.40 2.92
N MET A 108 2.07 0.74 3.98
CA MET A 108 2.89 -0.22 4.74
C MET A 108 3.35 -1.40 3.89
N THR A 109 2.48 -1.94 3.03
CA THR A 109 2.86 -3.00 2.09
C THR A 109 3.94 -2.52 1.11
N GLY A 110 3.79 -1.33 0.54
CA GLY A 110 4.76 -0.74 -0.38
C GLY A 110 6.13 -0.53 0.29
N LEU A 111 6.15 -0.01 1.52
CA LEU A 111 7.38 0.14 2.30
C LEU A 111 8.02 -1.21 2.62
N ALA A 112 7.24 -2.22 3.03
CA ALA A 112 7.76 -3.57 3.27
C ALA A 112 8.37 -4.19 2.00
N LEU A 113 7.75 -3.98 0.83
CA LEU A 113 8.31 -4.41 -0.45
C LEU A 113 9.65 -3.73 -0.75
N ILE A 114 9.76 -2.42 -0.50
CA ILE A 114 10.98 -1.64 -0.75
C ILE A 114 12.11 -2.06 0.18
N LEU A 115 11.83 -2.09 1.50
CA LEU A 115 12.80 -2.41 2.55
C LEU A 115 13.36 -3.82 2.41
N THR A 116 12.56 -4.77 1.96
CA THR A 116 13.00 -6.17 1.74
C THR A 116 13.66 -6.39 0.39
N GLY A 117 13.67 -5.38 -0.49
CA GLY A 117 14.17 -5.50 -1.87
C GLY A 117 13.32 -6.39 -2.77
N ALA A 118 12.18 -6.92 -2.30
CA ALA A 118 11.35 -7.86 -3.05
C ALA A 118 10.80 -7.26 -4.36
N TRP A 119 10.66 -5.93 -4.42
CA TRP A 119 10.26 -5.20 -5.62
C TRP A 119 11.25 -5.32 -6.80
N GLN A 120 12.49 -5.75 -6.55
CA GLN A 120 13.52 -5.99 -7.57
C GLN A 120 13.60 -7.45 -8.02
N SER A 121 12.81 -8.34 -7.43
CA SER A 121 12.77 -9.75 -7.83
C SER A 121 11.94 -9.95 -9.11
N ASP A 122 12.09 -11.12 -9.74
CA ASP A 122 11.25 -11.53 -10.87
C ASP A 122 9.82 -11.93 -10.47
N LEU A 123 9.49 -11.86 -9.17
CA LEU A 123 8.15 -12.19 -8.66
C LEU A 123 7.20 -11.02 -8.89
N SER A 124 5.90 -11.34 -9.02
CA SER A 124 4.86 -10.32 -9.20
C SER A 124 3.62 -10.59 -8.35
N GLY A 125 2.85 -9.53 -8.08
CA GLY A 125 1.58 -9.62 -7.35
C GLY A 125 1.73 -10.25 -5.96
N ALA A 126 0.85 -11.19 -5.63
CA ALA A 126 0.82 -11.85 -4.32
C ALA A 126 2.08 -12.67 -4.02
N ALA A 127 2.76 -13.19 -5.05
CA ALA A 127 4.01 -13.93 -4.85
C ALA A 127 5.13 -13.00 -4.35
N MET A 128 5.21 -11.77 -4.89
CA MET A 128 6.18 -10.76 -4.47
C MET A 128 5.95 -10.34 -3.01
N THR A 129 4.70 -10.08 -2.61
CA THR A 129 4.39 -9.71 -1.23
C THR A 129 4.68 -10.86 -0.27
N THR A 130 4.36 -12.10 -0.64
CA THR A 130 4.67 -13.29 0.16
C THR A 130 6.18 -13.44 0.36
N HIS A 131 6.96 -13.25 -0.71
CA HIS A 131 8.42 -13.26 -0.63
C HIS A 131 8.97 -12.15 0.28
N ALA A 132 8.44 -10.94 0.17
CA ALA A 132 8.83 -9.83 1.04
C ALA A 132 8.63 -10.16 2.52
N PHE A 133 7.48 -10.72 2.90
CA PHE A 133 7.24 -11.13 4.28
C PHE A 133 8.12 -12.31 4.69
N ALA A 134 8.37 -13.27 3.81
CA ALA A 134 9.26 -14.40 4.10
C ALA A 134 10.70 -13.92 4.39
N VAL A 135 11.20 -12.95 3.61
CA VAL A 135 12.53 -12.36 3.81
C VAL A 135 12.54 -11.45 5.04
N GLY A 136 11.57 -10.55 5.17
CA GLY A 136 11.54 -9.55 6.23
C GLY A 136 11.21 -10.10 7.62
N LEU A 137 10.62 -11.29 7.72
CA LEU A 137 10.28 -11.96 8.98
C LEU A 137 11.14 -13.21 9.24
N ASN A 138 12.23 -13.42 8.49
CA ASN A 138 13.09 -14.58 8.67
C ASN A 138 13.75 -14.56 10.07
N ALA A 139 14.01 -15.73 10.63
CA ALA A 139 14.68 -15.91 11.93
C ALA A 139 16.05 -15.23 11.99
N GLU A 140 16.78 -15.14 10.86
CA GLU A 140 18.05 -14.41 10.79
C GLU A 140 17.88 -12.89 10.99
N THR A 141 16.71 -12.33 10.65
CA THR A 141 16.38 -10.91 10.83
C THR A 141 15.93 -10.62 12.27
N PHE A 142 15.48 -11.62 13.03
CA PHE A 142 15.07 -11.48 14.43
C PHE A 142 16.23 -11.35 15.44
N GLY A 143 17.48 -11.36 14.96
CA GLY A 143 18.66 -11.49 15.83
C GLY A 143 18.78 -12.89 16.44
N PRO A 144 19.94 -13.25 17.02
CA PRO A 144 20.13 -14.55 17.68
C PRO A 144 19.17 -14.77 18.86
#